data_AF-A0A968HED2-F1
#
_entry.id   AF-A0A968HED2-F1
#
_cell.length_a   1.000
_cell.length_b   1.000
_cell.length_c   1.000
_cell.angle_alpha   90.00
_cell.angle_beta   90.00
_cell.angle_gamma   90.00
#
_symmetry.space_group_name_H-M   'P 1'
#
loop_
_entity.id
_entity.type
_entity.pdbx_description
1 polymer ?
#
loop_
_entity_poly.entity_id
_entity_poly.type
_entity_poly.pdbx_seq_one_letter_code
_entity_poly.pdbx_strand_id
1 'polypeptide(L)'
;LSDNRNIDCDLIIISAGIRMNLTIPQQLGMTIDKGLVVNNRMETGIPDIYAAGDLVQHNGQCYGIWPAAEQQGEVAGINMAGGNAEYRGTTMSNTLSVAGVDIFAAGDIDPEGKKEAIFLNDPANRTYRKLVMENDIITGAILLGDTRDRRKVMHAMDTRSDISGIRMKLEAGDFSPL
;
A
#
# COMPACT_ATOMS: atom_id res chain seq x y z
N LEU A 1 -1.34 -32.48 -8.27
CA LEU A 1 -0.36 -31.48 -8.76
C LEU A 1 -0.36 -31.48 -10.29
N SER A 2 0.21 -30.46 -10.96
CA SER A 2 0.22 -30.34 -12.42
C SER A 2 0.95 -31.49 -13.14
N ASP A 3 1.78 -32.22 -12.42
CA ASP A 3 2.49 -33.43 -12.84
C ASP A 3 1.77 -34.73 -12.44
N ASN A 4 0.45 -34.66 -12.18
CA ASN A 4 -0.41 -35.77 -11.76
C ASN A 4 -0.03 -36.44 -10.44
N ARG A 5 0.91 -35.89 -9.65
CA ARG A 5 1.17 -36.38 -8.30
C ARG A 5 0.06 -35.98 -7.33
N ASN A 6 -0.20 -36.83 -6.36
CA ASN A 6 -1.08 -36.55 -5.23
C ASN A 6 -0.25 -36.28 -3.97
N ILE A 7 -0.75 -35.40 -3.11
CA ILE A 7 -0.21 -35.16 -1.77
C ILE A 7 -1.34 -35.49 -0.80
N ASP A 8 -1.14 -36.51 0.01
CA ASP A 8 -2.06 -36.80 1.11
C ASP A 8 -1.96 -35.68 2.15
N CYS A 9 -3.10 -35.12 2.54
CA CYS A 9 -3.16 -34.02 3.50
C CYS A 9 -4.48 -34.03 4.27
N ASP A 10 -4.42 -33.57 5.52
CA ASP A 10 -5.60 -33.39 6.36
C ASP A 10 -6.23 -31.99 6.19
N LEU A 11 -5.45 -31.02 5.71
CA LEU A 11 -5.85 -29.62 5.52
C LEU A 11 -5.15 -29.00 4.31
N ILE A 12 -5.89 -28.20 3.54
CA ILE A 12 -5.38 -27.37 2.45
C ILE A 12 -5.67 -25.91 2.77
N ILE A 13 -4.64 -25.07 2.72
CA ILE A 13 -4.75 -23.60 2.78
C ILE A 13 -4.40 -23.04 1.41
N ILE A 14 -5.30 -22.25 0.83
CA ILE A 14 -5.11 -21.63 -0.48
C ILE A 14 -4.76 -20.16 -0.30
N SER A 15 -3.52 -19.78 -0.63
CA SER A 15 -3.03 -18.40 -0.63
C SER A 15 -2.57 -18.01 -2.04
N ALA A 16 -3.52 -17.95 -2.98
CA ALA A 16 -3.28 -17.74 -4.41
C ALA A 16 -3.79 -16.36 -4.92
N GLY A 17 -3.92 -15.39 -4.01
CA GLY A 17 -4.52 -14.09 -4.27
C GLY A 17 -6.05 -14.08 -4.15
N ILE A 18 -6.62 -12.90 -4.31
CA ILE A 18 -8.07 -12.66 -4.21
C ILE A 18 -8.62 -12.13 -5.54
N ARG A 19 -9.94 -12.20 -5.70
CA ARG A 19 -10.66 -11.56 -6.80
C ARG A 19 -11.73 -10.64 -6.23
N MET A 20 -11.90 -9.48 -6.86
CA MET A 20 -12.95 -8.54 -6.48
C MET A 20 -14.33 -9.17 -6.68
N ASN A 21 -15.22 -8.95 -5.71
CA ASN A 21 -16.61 -9.35 -5.85
C ASN A 21 -17.40 -8.26 -6.60
N LEU A 22 -17.56 -8.46 -7.91
CA LEU A 22 -18.18 -7.48 -8.82
C LEU A 22 -19.60 -7.89 -9.25
N THR A 23 -20.18 -8.93 -8.65
CA THR A 23 -21.47 -9.48 -9.08
C THR A 23 -22.60 -8.44 -9.05
N ILE A 24 -22.73 -7.68 -7.96
CA ILE A 24 -23.77 -6.65 -7.81
C ILE A 24 -23.55 -5.49 -8.79
N PRO A 25 -22.35 -4.85 -8.86
CA PRO A 25 -22.08 -3.82 -9.85
C PRO A 25 -22.37 -4.22 -11.29
N GLN A 26 -22.05 -5.46 -11.67
CA GLN A 26 -22.32 -6.00 -13.02
C GLN A 26 -23.82 -6.09 -13.30
N GLN A 27 -24.59 -6.61 -12.34
CA GLN A 27 -26.05 -6.73 -12.47
C GLN A 27 -26.74 -5.36 -12.57
N LEU A 28 -26.16 -4.33 -11.94
CA LEU A 28 -26.66 -2.95 -11.99
C LEU A 28 -26.16 -2.15 -13.19
N GLY A 29 -25.35 -2.75 -14.08
CA GLY A 29 -24.79 -2.06 -15.25
C GLY A 29 -23.83 -0.93 -14.90
N MET A 30 -23.19 -0.97 -13.72
CA MET A 30 -22.21 0.02 -13.30
C MET A 30 -20.92 -0.11 -14.13
N THR A 31 -20.19 1.00 -14.26
CA THR A 31 -18.90 1.03 -14.96
C THR A 31 -17.85 0.22 -14.21
N ILE A 32 -17.29 -0.78 -14.88
CA ILE A 32 -16.26 -1.68 -14.35
C ILE A 32 -15.11 -1.74 -15.35
N ASP A 33 -13.89 -1.73 -14.83
CA ASP A 33 -12.67 -2.02 -15.57
C ASP A 33 -11.88 -3.12 -14.82
N LYS A 34 -10.80 -2.78 -14.10
CA LYS A 34 -10.13 -3.70 -13.17
C LYS A 34 -10.95 -3.91 -11.88
N GLY A 35 -11.72 -2.89 -11.50
CA GLY A 35 -12.67 -2.88 -10.38
C GLY A 35 -13.87 -1.97 -10.67
N LEU A 36 -14.74 -1.78 -9.68
CA LEU A 36 -15.85 -0.82 -9.76
C LEU A 36 -15.28 0.60 -9.81
N VAL A 37 -15.52 1.32 -10.90
CA VAL A 37 -14.98 2.67 -11.09
C VAL A 37 -15.69 3.66 -10.18
N VAL A 38 -14.91 4.40 -9.39
CA VAL A 38 -15.38 5.49 -8.53
C VAL A 38 -14.60 6.78 -8.77
N ASN A 39 -15.23 7.92 -8.50
CA ASN A 39 -14.58 9.24 -8.59
C ASN A 39 -13.86 9.61 -7.28
N ASN A 40 -13.29 10.82 -7.19
CA ASN A 40 -12.57 11.28 -5.98
C ASN A 40 -13.46 11.35 -4.72
N ARG A 41 -14.78 11.43 -4.86
CA ARG A 41 -15.73 11.45 -3.75
C ARG A 41 -16.21 10.06 -3.36
N MET A 42 -15.64 9.01 -3.96
CA MET A 42 -16.04 7.61 -3.83
C MET A 42 -17.45 7.32 -4.36
N GLU A 43 -17.99 8.21 -5.20
CA GLU A 43 -19.28 8.03 -5.87
C GLU A 43 -19.11 7.04 -7.02
N THR A 44 -20.13 6.19 -7.21
CA THR A 44 -20.26 5.33 -8.39
C THR A 44 -20.90 6.09 -9.55
N GLY A 45 -21.17 5.41 -10.67
CA GLY A 45 -21.96 5.97 -11.77
C GLY A 45 -23.46 6.12 -11.47
N ILE A 46 -23.95 5.60 -10.34
CA ILE A 46 -25.36 5.72 -9.93
C ILE A 46 -25.47 6.76 -8.81
N PRO A 47 -26.41 7.72 -8.90
CA PRO A 47 -26.64 8.71 -7.84
C PRO A 47 -26.87 8.05 -6.48
N ASP A 48 -26.33 8.67 -5.44
CA ASP A 48 -26.46 8.25 -4.03
C ASP A 48 -25.88 6.86 -3.69
N ILE A 49 -25.17 6.22 -4.64
CA ILE A 49 -24.44 4.96 -4.41
C ILE A 49 -22.94 5.24 -4.40
N TYR A 50 -22.30 4.84 -3.31
CA TYR A 50 -20.87 4.96 -3.07
C TYR A 50 -20.24 3.57 -2.97
N ALA A 51 -18.94 3.49 -3.22
CA ALA A 51 -18.17 2.27 -2.99
C ALA A 51 -16.76 2.59 -2.48
N ALA A 52 -16.22 1.70 -1.66
CA ALA A 52 -14.88 1.80 -1.08
C ALA A 52 -14.29 0.40 -0.85
N GLY A 53 -12.98 0.32 -0.66
CA GLY A 53 -12.27 -0.91 -0.33
C GLY A 53 -11.85 -1.73 -1.56
N ASP A 54 -11.65 -3.03 -1.35
CA ASP A 54 -10.94 -3.87 -2.32
C ASP A 54 -11.61 -3.98 -3.69
N LEU A 55 -12.92 -3.73 -3.80
CA LEU A 55 -13.62 -3.81 -5.08
C LEU A 55 -13.43 -2.57 -5.97
N VAL A 56 -12.95 -1.44 -5.44
CA VAL A 56 -12.98 -0.18 -6.19
C VAL A 56 -11.72 0.06 -7.00
N GLN A 57 -11.93 0.70 -8.15
CA GLN A 57 -10.92 1.31 -8.97
C GLN A 57 -11.06 2.83 -8.89
N HIS A 58 -10.03 3.49 -8.37
CA HIS A 58 -9.92 4.95 -8.31
C HIS A 58 -8.74 5.40 -9.17
N ASN A 59 -8.97 6.34 -10.10
CA ASN A 59 -7.95 6.84 -11.04
C ASN A 59 -7.14 5.73 -11.75
N GLY A 60 -7.79 4.63 -12.13
CA GLY A 60 -7.15 3.49 -12.81
C GLY A 60 -6.37 2.53 -11.90
N GLN A 61 -6.36 2.78 -10.60
CA GLN A 61 -5.66 1.99 -9.59
C GLN A 61 -6.63 1.19 -8.71
N CYS A 62 -6.28 -0.07 -8.46
CA CYS A 62 -6.88 -0.92 -7.45
C CYS A 62 -5.87 -1.05 -6.31
N TYR A 63 -6.23 -0.63 -5.09
CA TYR A 63 -5.29 -0.57 -3.98
C TYR A 63 -5.21 -1.90 -3.22
N GLY A 64 -6.35 -2.49 -2.84
CA GLY A 64 -6.40 -3.81 -2.20
C GLY A 64 -5.60 -3.90 -0.89
N ILE A 65 -5.52 -2.79 -0.14
CA ILE A 65 -4.78 -2.67 1.10
C ILE A 65 -5.60 -1.93 2.16
N TRP A 66 -5.36 -2.27 3.41
CA TRP A 66 -6.07 -1.70 4.56
C TRP A 66 -6.08 -0.16 4.59
N PRO A 67 -4.93 0.55 4.44
CA PRO A 67 -4.93 2.02 4.53
C PRO A 67 -5.79 2.69 3.46
N ALA A 68 -5.86 2.12 2.26
CA ALA A 68 -6.72 2.64 1.20
C ALA A 68 -8.19 2.38 1.53
N ALA A 69 -8.55 1.17 1.97
CA ALA A 69 -9.92 0.84 2.33
C ALA A 69 -10.46 1.74 3.46
N GLU A 70 -9.63 2.02 4.47
CA GLU A 70 -9.94 2.93 5.58
C GLU A 70 -10.22 4.35 5.07
N GLN A 71 -9.29 4.96 4.32
CA GLN A 71 -9.43 6.31 3.79
C GLN A 71 -10.60 6.45 2.80
N GLN A 72 -10.79 5.46 1.92
CA GLN A 72 -11.90 5.44 0.99
C GLN A 72 -13.24 5.34 1.73
N GLY A 73 -13.32 4.50 2.76
CA GLY A 73 -14.51 4.36 3.60
C GLY A 73 -14.87 5.67 4.32
N GLU A 74 -13.86 6.36 4.86
CA GLU A 74 -14.04 7.68 5.48
C GLU A 74 -14.58 8.71 4.48
N VAL A 75 -13.96 8.82 3.29
CA VAL A 75 -14.40 9.77 2.25
C VAL A 75 -15.83 9.45 1.78
N ALA A 76 -16.14 8.17 1.53
CA ALA A 76 -17.48 7.75 1.16
C ALA A 76 -18.50 8.10 2.26
N GLY A 77 -18.17 7.83 3.53
CA GLY A 77 -19.00 8.15 4.69
C GLY A 77 -19.28 9.65 4.82
N ILE A 78 -18.26 10.50 4.69
CA ILE A 78 -18.41 11.95 4.75
C ILE A 78 -19.32 12.46 3.64
N ASN A 79 -19.16 11.97 2.41
CA ASN A 79 -19.98 12.41 1.27
C ASN A 79 -21.42 11.90 1.36
N MET A 80 -21.64 10.66 1.84
CA MET A 80 -22.99 10.16 2.17
C MET A 80 -23.69 11.02 3.23
N ALA A 81 -22.95 11.61 4.16
CA ALA A 81 -23.47 12.51 5.19
C ALA A 81 -23.67 13.97 4.72
N GLY A 82 -23.46 14.27 3.43
CA GLY A 82 -23.61 15.61 2.86
C GLY A 82 -22.35 16.48 2.95
N GLY A 83 -21.20 15.91 3.31
CA GLY A 83 -19.90 16.57 3.28
C GLY A 83 -19.30 16.66 1.86
N ASN A 84 -18.06 17.14 1.75
CA ASN A 84 -17.34 17.28 0.49
C ASN A 84 -15.86 16.87 0.64
N ALA A 85 -15.64 15.58 0.90
CA ALA A 85 -14.30 15.01 1.03
C ALA A 85 -13.80 14.42 -0.29
N GLU A 86 -12.49 14.49 -0.52
CA GLU A 86 -11.84 13.91 -1.70
C GLU A 86 -10.76 12.91 -1.30
N TYR A 87 -10.81 11.72 -1.89
CA TYR A 87 -9.74 10.74 -1.89
C TYR A 87 -8.78 11.02 -3.05
N ARG A 88 -7.50 11.22 -2.74
CA ARG A 88 -6.44 11.55 -3.72
C ARG A 88 -5.53 10.38 -4.06
N GLY A 89 -5.86 9.18 -3.56
CA GLY A 89 -5.01 8.01 -3.63
C GLY A 89 -4.19 7.81 -2.36
N THR A 90 -3.82 6.56 -2.10
CA THR A 90 -3.01 6.15 -0.95
C THR A 90 -1.68 5.59 -1.46
N THR A 91 -0.57 5.96 -0.82
CA THR A 91 0.72 5.32 -1.08
C THR A 91 0.64 3.82 -0.77
N MET A 92 0.92 2.99 -1.77
CA MET A 92 0.89 1.53 -1.64
C MET A 92 1.87 1.10 -0.55
N SER A 93 1.36 0.38 0.46
CA SER A 93 2.18 -0.15 1.54
C SER A 93 1.64 -1.48 2.03
N ASN A 94 2.57 -2.36 2.40
CA ASN A 94 2.29 -3.67 2.97
C ASN A 94 2.99 -3.76 4.33
N THR A 95 2.26 -4.25 5.33
CA THR A 95 2.79 -4.57 6.65
C THR A 95 2.48 -6.03 6.93
N LEU A 96 3.49 -6.79 7.36
CA LEU A 96 3.38 -8.20 7.63
C LEU A 96 4.26 -8.56 8.83
N SER A 97 3.80 -9.48 9.67
CA SER A 97 4.63 -10.10 10.70
C SER A 97 4.64 -11.61 10.47
N VAL A 98 5.82 -12.18 10.19
CA VAL A 98 5.98 -13.63 9.98
C VAL A 98 7.12 -14.13 10.83
N ALA A 99 6.89 -15.23 11.54
CA ALA A 99 7.89 -15.90 12.36
C ALA A 99 8.63 -14.95 13.34
N GLY A 100 7.93 -13.94 13.85
CA GLY A 100 8.49 -12.94 14.78
C GLY A 100 9.34 -11.85 14.13
N VAL A 101 9.29 -11.72 12.80
CA VAL A 101 9.94 -10.64 12.05
C VAL A 101 8.89 -9.71 11.46
N ASP A 102 8.95 -8.45 11.85
CA ASP A 102 8.10 -7.41 11.29
C ASP A 102 8.70 -6.87 9.99
N ILE A 103 7.85 -6.72 8.98
CA ILE A 103 8.20 -6.25 7.65
C ILE A 103 7.24 -5.14 7.27
N PHE A 104 7.80 -4.04 6.79
CA PHE A 104 7.09 -2.95 6.19
C PHE A 104 7.73 -2.63 4.83
N ALA A 105 6.92 -2.52 3.79
CA ALA A 105 7.36 -2.10 2.47
C ALA A 105 6.36 -1.11 1.87
N ALA A 106 6.84 -0.04 1.25
CA ALA A 106 5.98 0.99 0.66
C ALA A 106 6.58 1.60 -0.61
N GLY A 107 5.71 2.08 -1.49
CA GLY A 107 6.07 2.79 -2.72
C GLY A 107 6.88 1.96 -3.71
N ASP A 108 7.76 2.64 -4.44
CA ASP A 108 8.68 2.03 -5.41
C ASP A 108 9.94 1.51 -4.69
N ILE A 109 9.91 0.24 -4.33
CA ILE A 109 11.02 -0.41 -3.60
C ILE A 109 12.23 -0.76 -4.49
N ASP A 110 12.18 -0.47 -5.80
CA ASP A 110 13.25 -0.72 -6.77
C ASP A 110 13.90 -2.12 -6.62
N PRO A 111 13.14 -3.20 -6.90
CA PRO A 111 13.64 -4.56 -6.72
C PRO A 111 14.85 -4.88 -7.62
N GLU A 112 14.98 -4.19 -8.76
CA GLU A 112 16.11 -4.34 -9.68
C GLU A 112 17.39 -3.60 -9.21
N GLY A 113 17.30 -2.73 -8.21
CA GLY A 113 18.46 -2.00 -7.68
C GLY A 113 19.02 -0.95 -8.64
N LYS A 114 18.17 -0.31 -9.44
CA LYS A 114 18.57 0.68 -10.45
C LYS A 114 18.50 2.11 -9.95
N LYS A 115 17.79 2.35 -8.84
CA LYS A 115 17.60 3.68 -8.26
C LYS A 115 18.61 3.92 -7.14
N GLU A 116 18.80 5.20 -6.83
CA GLU A 116 19.59 5.59 -5.67
C GLU A 116 18.89 5.14 -4.39
N ALA A 117 19.65 4.59 -3.44
CA ALA A 117 19.08 4.12 -2.18
C ALA A 117 20.05 4.20 -1.00
N ILE A 118 19.51 4.47 0.18
CA ILE A 118 20.21 4.32 1.46
C ILE A 118 19.95 2.90 1.97
N PHE A 119 21.02 2.18 2.30
CA PHE A 119 20.97 0.83 2.86
C PHE A 119 21.54 0.82 4.27
N LEU A 120 20.78 0.28 5.21
CA LEU A 120 21.25 0.00 6.56
C LEU A 120 21.01 -1.46 6.84
N ASN A 121 22.10 -2.20 7.02
CA ASN A 121 22.06 -3.61 7.33
C ASN A 121 22.78 -3.82 8.67
N ASP A 122 22.04 -4.25 9.67
CA ASP A 122 22.58 -4.61 10.98
C ASP A 122 22.20 -6.07 11.28
N PRO A 123 23.08 -7.03 10.90
CA PRO A 123 22.85 -8.44 11.16
C PRO A 123 22.80 -8.79 12.65
N ALA A 124 23.50 -8.04 13.50
CA ALA A 124 23.54 -8.31 14.94
C ALA A 124 22.17 -8.08 15.59
N ASN A 125 21.48 -7.02 15.16
CA ASN A 125 20.11 -6.72 15.58
C ASN A 125 19.03 -7.30 14.65
N ARG A 126 19.43 -8.04 13.59
CA ARG A 126 18.53 -8.62 12.57
C ARG A 126 17.63 -7.58 11.90
N THR A 127 18.16 -6.38 11.69
CA THR A 127 17.42 -5.30 11.05
C THR A 127 17.98 -4.97 9.68
N TYR A 128 17.08 -4.71 8.74
CA TYR A 128 17.43 -4.22 7.41
C TYR A 128 16.52 -3.04 7.06
N ARG A 129 17.10 -1.99 6.49
CA ARG A 129 16.37 -0.84 6.00
C ARG A 129 16.89 -0.45 4.62
N LYS A 130 15.97 -0.17 3.71
CA LYS A 130 16.22 0.40 2.38
C LYS A 130 15.32 1.62 2.21
N LEU A 131 15.89 2.76 1.84
CA LEU A 131 15.13 3.93 1.38
C LEU A 131 15.52 4.18 -0.07
N VAL A 132 14.57 4.01 -0.99
CA VAL A 132 14.74 4.31 -2.42
C VAL A 132 14.42 5.77 -2.65
N MET A 133 15.25 6.44 -3.44
CA MET A 133 15.21 7.88 -3.60
C MET A 133 15.21 8.27 -5.08
N GLU A 134 14.59 9.40 -5.36
CA GLU A 134 14.63 10.06 -6.66
C GLU A 134 14.59 11.58 -6.44
N ASN A 135 15.63 12.29 -6.89
CA ASN A 135 15.77 13.74 -6.66
C ASN A 135 15.65 14.14 -5.17
N ASP A 136 16.38 13.45 -4.29
CA ASP A 136 16.35 13.66 -2.83
C ASP A 136 14.95 13.54 -2.19
N ILE A 137 14.04 12.79 -2.82
CA ILE A 137 12.73 12.43 -2.26
C ILE A 137 12.66 10.92 -2.11
N ILE A 138 12.16 10.45 -0.96
CA ILE A 138 11.93 9.01 -0.74
C ILE A 138 10.75 8.57 -1.59
N THR A 139 10.97 7.61 -2.50
CA THR A 139 9.94 7.05 -3.40
C THR A 139 9.54 5.64 -3.02
N GLY A 140 10.34 4.96 -2.21
CA GLY A 140 9.97 3.69 -1.61
C GLY A 140 10.83 3.32 -0.42
N ALA A 141 10.36 2.35 0.35
CA ALA A 141 11.03 1.93 1.57
C ALA A 141 10.81 0.44 1.86
N ILE A 142 11.81 -0.17 2.49
CA ILE A 142 11.71 -1.48 3.14
C ILE A 142 12.28 -1.31 4.55
N LEU A 143 11.51 -1.69 5.57
CA LEU A 143 11.96 -1.81 6.95
C LEU A 143 11.70 -3.24 7.41
N LEU A 144 12.71 -3.91 7.94
CA LEU A 144 12.67 -5.30 8.38
C LEU A 144 13.27 -5.41 9.78
N GLY A 145 12.61 -6.17 10.66
CA GLY A 145 12.99 -6.37 12.05
C GLY A 145 12.54 -5.21 12.94
N ASP A 146 12.97 -3.99 12.64
CA ASP A 146 12.54 -2.77 13.33
C ASP A 146 11.81 -1.83 12.37
N THR A 147 10.49 -1.73 12.55
CA THR A 147 9.59 -0.96 11.69
C THR A 147 9.02 0.29 12.38
N ARG A 148 9.56 0.70 13.54
CA ARG A 148 9.02 1.80 14.35
C ARG A 148 8.93 3.13 13.60
N ASP A 149 9.85 3.39 12.67
CA ASP A 149 9.88 4.63 11.89
C ASP A 149 8.97 4.60 10.64
N ARG A 150 8.20 3.53 10.40
CA ARG A 150 7.35 3.38 9.21
C ARG A 150 6.44 4.58 8.95
N ARG A 151 5.89 5.19 10.02
CA ARG A 151 4.99 6.34 9.89
C ARG A 151 5.71 7.60 9.43
N LYS A 152 6.94 7.85 9.90
CA LYS A 152 7.74 9.00 9.48
C LYS A 152 8.15 8.86 8.02
N VAL A 153 8.57 7.65 7.63
CA VAL A 153 8.93 7.33 6.25
C VAL A 153 7.71 7.51 5.34
N MET A 154 6.55 6.97 5.70
CA MET A 154 5.30 7.19 4.95
C MET A 154 4.96 8.68 4.84
N HIS A 155 5.05 9.42 5.94
CA HIS A 155 4.77 10.85 5.92
C HIS A 155 5.68 11.60 4.95
N ALA A 156 7.00 11.35 5.00
CA ALA A 156 7.96 11.97 4.09
C ALA A 156 7.70 11.60 2.61
N MET A 157 7.25 10.37 2.34
CA MET A 157 6.85 9.93 0.99
C MET A 157 5.59 10.66 0.52
N ASP A 158 4.57 10.73 1.37
CA ASP A 158 3.27 11.35 1.07
C ASP A 158 3.41 12.87 0.86
N THR A 159 4.25 13.54 1.64
CA THR A 159 4.53 14.99 1.52
C THR A 159 5.62 15.32 0.50
N ARG A 160 6.27 14.29 -0.08
CA ARG A 160 7.40 14.45 -1.01
C ARG A 160 8.52 15.33 -0.43
N SER A 161 8.86 15.10 0.83
CA SER A 161 9.86 15.89 1.55
C SER A 161 11.24 15.73 0.93
N ASP A 162 11.93 16.87 0.72
CA ASP A 162 13.35 16.92 0.36
C ASP A 162 14.19 16.49 1.56
N ILE A 163 15.02 15.44 1.38
CA ILE A 163 15.87 14.88 2.43
C ILE A 163 17.35 15.25 2.30
N SER A 164 17.73 16.10 1.35
CA SER A 164 19.14 16.47 1.10
C SER A 164 19.84 16.97 2.36
N GLY A 165 19.15 17.78 3.18
CA GLY A 165 19.66 18.33 4.44
C GLY A 165 19.77 17.34 5.60
N ILE A 166 19.14 16.16 5.50
CA ILE A 166 19.13 15.12 6.56
C ILE A 166 19.72 13.79 6.08
N ARG A 167 20.15 13.70 4.82
CA ARG A 167 20.64 12.48 4.18
C ARG A 167 21.76 11.80 4.97
N MET A 168 22.76 12.55 5.42
CA MET A 168 23.88 12.00 6.20
C MET A 168 23.41 11.38 7.53
N LYS A 169 22.34 11.90 8.14
CA LYS A 169 21.76 11.31 9.35
C LYS A 169 21.03 10.01 9.04
N LEU A 170 20.28 9.97 7.94
CA LEU A 170 19.61 8.75 7.47
C LEU A 170 20.61 7.65 7.13
N GLU A 171 21.72 7.99 6.46
CA GLU A 171 22.83 7.06 6.19
C GLU A 171 23.53 6.57 7.46
N ALA A 172 23.50 7.37 8.54
CA ALA A 172 23.97 6.96 9.87
C ALA A 172 22.93 6.16 10.69
N GLY A 173 21.71 5.97 10.16
CA GLY A 173 20.63 5.26 10.84
C GLY A 173 19.76 6.10 11.75
N ASP A 174 19.89 7.44 11.74
CA ASP A 174 19.05 8.35 12.49
C ASP A 174 17.85 8.85 11.65
N PHE A 175 16.68 8.31 11.97
CA PHE A 175 15.38 8.62 11.35
C PHE A 175 14.56 9.60 12.20
N SER A 176 15.12 10.16 13.28
CA SER A 176 14.44 11.22 14.04
C SER A 176 14.12 12.49 13.24
N PRO A 177 14.87 12.87 12.18
CA PRO A 177 14.59 14.09 11.41
C PRO A 177 13.45 13.97 10.37
N LEU A 178 12.96 12.75 10.10
CA LEU A 178 11.78 12.51 9.26
C LEU A 178 10.49 12.78 10.04
#